data_AF-A0A843CKZ0-F1
#
_entry.id   AF-A0A843CKZ0-F1
#
_cell.length_a   1.000
_cell.length_b   1.000
_cell.length_c   1.000
_cell.angle_alpha   90.00
_cell.angle_beta   90.00
_cell.angle_gamma   90.00
#
_symmetry.space_group_name_H-M   'P 1'
#
loop_
_entity.id
_entity.type
_entity.pdbx_description
1 polymer ?
#
loop_
_entity_poly.entity_id
_entity_poly.type
_entity_poly.pdbx_seq_one_letter_code
_entity_poly.pdbx_strand_id
1 'polypeptide(L)'
;MINLPYNSNLKLKSILDRVNNNDFLQSLWECINVNAVRRMGLSDHGPVHFAIVSNIALKILRNLLEADVKPNIVTDHQMTNDDAEVVVFLGAVLHDLGMVAHRENHHLFSVPLAAQLLPSLLEGIYEDRERAIITAETLHTIYSHESEIPQLTLEAGVVRVADALDMKEGRARIPFIAGKKDIHALSAMSIRDVKIRKSKQKPVVVEISMYNESGIFQVDQLLRKKIAGTKLEGFIEVVAQVENQQRKTVLSRYTLGTLPESPTAEVIVQK
;
A
#
# COMPACT_ATOMS: atom_id res chain seq x y z
N MET A 1 -5.42 -9.46 14.99
CA MET A 1 -3.99 -9.71 14.72
C MET A 1 -3.75 -9.83 13.23
N ILE A 2 -2.72 -9.14 12.75
CA ILE A 2 -2.23 -9.22 11.38
C ILE A 2 -1.42 -10.51 11.22
N ASN A 3 -1.73 -11.28 10.18
CA ASN A 3 -0.93 -12.42 9.77
C ASN A 3 -0.34 -12.13 8.39
N LEU A 4 0.99 -12.22 8.27
CA LEU A 4 1.69 -12.05 7.00
C LEU A 4 2.94 -12.94 6.94
N PRO A 5 3.36 -13.36 5.74
CA PRO A 5 4.60 -14.11 5.58
C PRO A 5 5.81 -13.19 5.79
N TYR A 6 6.61 -13.44 6.82
CA TYR A 6 7.90 -12.75 7.03
C TYR A 6 9.09 -13.46 6.37
N ASN A 7 8.87 -14.64 5.76
CA ASN A 7 9.92 -15.47 5.15
C ASN A 7 11.10 -15.70 6.11
N SER A 8 12.31 -15.30 5.74
CA SER A 8 13.52 -15.36 6.57
C SER A 8 13.85 -14.04 7.29
N ASN A 9 13.05 -12.98 7.09
CA ASN A 9 13.31 -11.65 7.65
C ASN A 9 12.92 -11.59 9.13
N LEU A 10 13.89 -11.81 10.02
CA LEU A 10 13.68 -11.82 11.47
C LEU A 10 13.36 -10.43 12.04
N LYS A 11 13.82 -9.35 11.38
CA LYS A 11 13.50 -7.97 11.77
C LYS A 11 12.01 -7.71 11.57
N LEU A 12 11.49 -8.04 10.39
CA LEU A 12 10.05 -7.95 10.08
C LEU A 12 9.22 -8.81 11.04
N LYS A 13 9.66 -10.03 11.35
CA LYS A 13 8.99 -10.89 12.34
C LYS A 13 8.87 -10.19 13.70
N SER A 14 9.99 -9.67 14.23
CA SER A 14 9.99 -9.00 15.54
C SER A 14 9.06 -7.77 15.55
N ILE A 15 9.02 -7.00 14.46
CA ILE A 15 8.16 -5.82 14.35
C ILE A 15 6.69 -6.23 14.22
N LEU A 16 6.38 -7.26 13.42
CA LEU A 16 5.04 -7.82 13.32
C LEU A 16 4.53 -8.29 14.68
N ASP A 17 5.36 -8.99 15.45
CA ASP A 17 5.01 -9.45 16.79
C ASP A 17 4.74 -8.25 17.72
N ARG A 18 5.54 -7.20 17.66
CA ARG A 18 5.30 -5.97 18.46
C ARG A 18 4.03 -5.25 18.05
N VAL A 19 3.77 -5.10 16.76
CA VAL A 19 2.53 -4.50 16.24
C VAL A 19 1.31 -5.29 16.71
N ASN A 20 1.37 -6.62 16.64
CA ASN A 20 0.28 -7.50 17.08
C ASN A 20 0.05 -7.53 18.60
N ASN A 21 1.06 -7.19 19.39
CA ASN A 21 0.98 -7.16 20.86
C ASN A 21 0.90 -5.73 21.43
N ASN A 22 0.72 -4.71 20.57
CA ASN A 22 0.59 -3.32 21.00
C ASN A 22 -0.90 -2.95 21.16
N ASP A 23 -1.40 -3.04 22.39
CA ASP A 23 -2.81 -2.77 22.72
C ASP A 23 -3.21 -1.33 22.40
N PHE A 24 -2.30 -0.36 22.57
CA PHE A 24 -2.56 1.04 22.25
C PHE A 24 -2.76 1.25 20.75
N LEU A 25 -1.87 0.70 19.91
CA LEU A 25 -2.01 0.75 18.45
C LEU A 25 -3.29 0.06 17.98
N GLN A 26 -3.61 -1.11 18.52
CA GLN A 26 -4.86 -1.82 18.20
C GLN A 26 -6.10 -0.99 18.58
N SER A 27 -6.08 -0.35 19.75
CA SER A 27 -7.16 0.55 20.19
C SER A 27 -7.32 1.76 19.26
N LEU A 28 -6.21 2.32 18.74
CA LEU A 28 -6.27 3.40 17.74
C LEU A 28 -6.94 2.92 16.45
N TRP A 29 -6.61 1.72 15.94
CA TRP A 29 -7.26 1.15 14.76
C TRP A 29 -8.76 0.94 14.97
N GLU A 30 -9.19 0.53 16.15
CA GLU A 30 -10.62 0.42 16.47
C GLU A 30 -11.31 1.78 16.46
N CYS A 31 -10.68 2.81 17.03
CA CYS A 31 -11.18 4.18 17.01
C CYS A 31 -11.27 4.75 15.59
N ILE A 32 -10.24 4.52 14.75
CA ILE A 32 -10.25 4.87 13.33
C ILE A 32 -11.42 4.19 12.63
N ASN A 33 -11.64 2.90 12.88
CA ASN A 33 -12.72 2.18 12.22
C ASN A 33 -14.11 2.65 12.65
N VAL A 34 -14.27 3.06 13.92
CA VAL A 34 -15.50 3.72 14.39
C VAL A 34 -15.73 5.02 13.64
N ASN A 35 -14.70 5.84 13.45
CA ASN A 35 -14.80 7.07 12.65
C ASN A 35 -15.21 6.75 11.20
N ALA A 36 -14.45 5.87 10.54
CA ALA A 36 -14.66 5.53 9.14
C ALA A 36 -16.06 4.94 8.91
N VAL A 37 -16.41 3.85 9.60
CA VAL A 37 -17.63 3.10 9.33
C VAL A 37 -18.85 3.75 9.97
N ARG A 38 -18.80 4.01 11.28
CA ARG A 38 -20.01 4.43 12.02
C ARG A 38 -20.31 5.92 11.86
N ARG A 39 -19.29 6.78 11.84
CA ARG A 39 -19.48 8.25 11.79
C ARG A 39 -19.52 8.80 10.37
N MET A 40 -18.73 8.23 9.46
CA MET A 40 -18.57 8.75 8.08
C MET A 40 -19.20 7.87 6.99
N GLY A 41 -19.64 6.65 7.30
CA GLY A 41 -20.19 5.73 6.31
C GLY A 41 -19.20 5.36 5.21
N LEU A 42 -17.93 5.20 5.56
CA LEU A 42 -16.86 4.69 4.69
C LEU A 42 -16.71 3.17 4.85
N SER A 43 -15.88 2.58 4.00
CA SER A 43 -15.40 1.20 4.17
C SER A 43 -14.59 1.05 5.45
N ASP A 44 -14.34 -0.19 5.88
CA ASP A 44 -13.45 -0.51 6.99
C ASP A 44 -12.08 0.17 6.79
N HIS A 45 -11.58 0.83 7.84
CA HIS A 45 -10.21 1.34 7.96
C HIS A 45 -9.62 0.84 9.30
N GLY A 46 -9.92 -0.42 9.63
CA GLY A 46 -9.53 -1.06 10.88
C GLY A 46 -8.44 -2.13 10.68
N PRO A 47 -8.29 -3.08 11.63
CA PRO A 47 -7.27 -4.12 11.56
C PRO A 47 -7.31 -4.97 10.28
N VAL A 48 -8.49 -5.14 9.66
CA VAL A 48 -8.65 -5.89 8.41
C VAL A 48 -8.03 -5.13 7.24
N HIS A 49 -8.30 -3.83 7.12
CA HIS A 49 -7.64 -2.95 6.16
C HIS A 49 -6.11 -3.03 6.25
N PHE A 50 -5.55 -2.78 7.44
CA PHE A 50 -4.09 -2.79 7.64
C PHE A 50 -3.46 -4.14 7.32
N ALA A 51 -4.13 -5.25 7.62
CA ALA A 51 -3.66 -6.59 7.26
C ALA A 51 -3.63 -6.80 5.73
N ILE A 52 -4.65 -6.34 5.02
CA ILE A 52 -4.73 -6.47 3.56
C ILE A 52 -3.66 -5.61 2.88
N VAL A 53 -3.58 -4.33 3.25
CA VAL A 53 -2.58 -3.40 2.69
C VAL A 53 -1.16 -3.93 2.94
N SER A 54 -0.86 -4.40 4.15
CA SER A 54 0.46 -4.98 4.48
C SER A 54 0.82 -6.18 3.60
N ASN A 55 -0.12 -7.12 3.41
CA ASN A 55 0.12 -8.31 2.59
C ASN A 55 0.30 -7.97 1.10
N ILE A 56 -0.51 -7.04 0.59
CA ILE A 56 -0.42 -6.54 -0.79
C ILE A 56 0.92 -5.83 -0.99
N ALA A 57 1.29 -4.93 -0.08
CA ALA A 57 2.50 -4.12 -0.16
C ALA A 57 3.76 -5.00 -0.15
N LEU A 58 3.87 -5.95 0.79
CA LEU A 58 5.00 -6.89 0.82
C LEU A 58 5.06 -7.76 -0.45
N LYS A 59 3.91 -8.17 -1.00
CA LYS A 59 3.88 -8.95 -2.24
C LYS A 59 4.35 -8.12 -3.45
N ILE A 60 3.95 -6.86 -3.53
CA ILE A 60 4.42 -5.94 -4.58
C ILE A 60 5.95 -5.75 -4.44
N LEU A 61 6.42 -5.40 -3.25
CA LEU A 61 7.86 -5.20 -3.00
C LEU A 61 8.67 -6.45 -3.39
N ARG A 62 8.26 -7.64 -2.94
CA ARG A 62 8.96 -8.89 -3.25
C ARG A 62 8.99 -9.20 -4.74
N ASN A 63 7.91 -8.93 -5.47
CA ASN A 63 7.92 -9.07 -6.93
C ASN A 63 8.93 -8.13 -7.61
N LEU A 64 9.09 -6.90 -7.09
CA LEU A 64 10.08 -5.94 -7.59
C LEU A 64 11.51 -6.41 -7.29
N LEU A 65 11.75 -6.88 -6.07
CA LEU A 65 13.05 -7.42 -5.64
C LEU A 65 13.49 -8.63 -6.49
N GLU A 66 12.57 -9.54 -6.78
CA GLU A 66 12.84 -10.70 -7.65
C GLU A 66 13.15 -10.30 -9.11
N ALA A 67 12.73 -9.11 -9.53
CA ALA A 67 13.05 -8.53 -10.83
C ALA A 67 14.27 -7.58 -10.76
N ASP A 68 15.07 -7.65 -9.70
CA ASP A 68 16.28 -6.84 -9.46
C ASP A 68 16.02 -5.33 -9.40
N VAL A 69 14.78 -4.92 -9.09
CA VAL A 69 14.45 -3.52 -8.83
C VAL A 69 14.87 -3.18 -7.40
N LYS A 70 15.81 -2.23 -7.27
CA LYS A 70 16.38 -1.85 -5.98
C LYS A 70 15.49 -0.82 -5.24
N PRO A 71 15.12 -1.07 -3.97
CA PRO A 71 14.45 -0.09 -3.13
C PRO A 71 15.34 1.11 -2.82
N ASN A 72 14.72 2.25 -2.49
CA ASN A 72 15.47 3.48 -2.20
C ASN A 72 16.28 3.37 -0.91
N ILE A 73 15.79 2.64 0.11
CA ILE A 73 16.55 2.45 1.35
C ILE A 73 17.88 1.70 1.10
N VAL A 74 17.92 0.86 0.06
CA VAL A 74 19.14 0.14 -0.35
C VAL A 74 20.07 1.07 -1.13
N THR A 75 19.56 1.82 -2.11
CA THR A 75 20.40 2.68 -2.96
C THR A 75 20.92 3.92 -2.22
N ASP A 76 20.09 4.50 -1.36
CA ASP A 76 20.34 5.83 -0.80
C ASP A 76 21.05 5.73 0.56
N HIS A 77 20.78 4.66 1.33
CA HIS A 77 21.29 4.49 2.69
C HIS A 77 22.17 3.25 2.91
N GLN A 78 22.37 2.44 1.86
CA GLN A 78 23.13 1.18 1.90
C GLN A 78 22.57 0.17 2.92
N MET A 79 21.25 0.20 3.14
CA MET A 79 20.55 -0.80 3.94
C MET A 79 20.19 -2.03 3.08
N THR A 80 19.45 -2.98 3.63
CA THR A 80 19.13 -4.26 2.98
C THR A 80 17.70 -4.31 2.45
N ASN A 81 17.41 -5.30 1.60
CA ASN A 81 16.04 -5.58 1.16
C ASN A 81 15.12 -5.95 2.34
N ASP A 82 15.65 -6.58 3.38
CA ASP A 82 14.89 -6.88 4.61
C ASP A 82 14.45 -5.59 5.31
N ASP A 83 15.26 -4.54 5.24
CA ASP A 83 14.94 -3.21 5.80
C ASP A 83 13.86 -2.49 4.97
N ALA A 84 13.85 -2.69 3.65
CA ALA A 84 12.77 -2.21 2.78
C ALA A 84 11.42 -2.86 3.11
N GLU A 85 11.41 -4.17 3.42
CA GLU A 85 10.19 -4.85 3.88
C GLU A 85 9.67 -4.26 5.20
N VAL A 86 10.58 -3.85 6.10
CA VAL A 86 10.21 -3.19 7.36
C VAL A 86 9.58 -1.82 7.11
N VAL A 87 10.16 -0.99 6.25
CA VAL A 87 9.56 0.32 5.90
C VAL A 87 8.18 0.15 5.29
N VAL A 88 8.04 -0.76 4.32
CA VAL A 88 6.76 -1.01 3.64
C VAL A 88 5.71 -1.53 4.62
N PHE A 89 6.08 -2.44 5.53
CA PHE A 89 5.17 -2.94 6.56
C PHE A 89 4.73 -1.86 7.54
N LEU A 90 5.68 -1.10 8.09
CA LEU A 90 5.38 -0.01 9.03
C LEU A 90 4.55 1.09 8.37
N GLY A 91 4.88 1.46 7.13
CA GLY A 91 4.09 2.40 6.35
C GLY A 91 2.64 1.91 6.19
N ALA A 92 2.46 0.64 5.80
CA ALA A 92 1.13 0.05 5.62
C ALA A 92 0.28 0.07 6.90
N VAL A 93 0.84 -0.27 8.06
CA VAL A 93 0.06 -0.38 9.31
C VAL A 93 -0.12 0.95 10.06
N LEU A 94 0.57 2.01 9.66
CA LEU A 94 0.53 3.32 10.32
C LEU A 94 0.00 4.46 9.43
N HIS A 95 -0.22 4.25 8.13
CA HIS A 95 -0.55 5.35 7.19
C HIS A 95 -1.84 6.12 7.53
N ASP A 96 -2.84 5.45 8.09
CA ASP A 96 -4.14 6.03 8.43
C ASP A 96 -4.32 6.44 9.89
N LEU A 97 -3.26 6.47 10.70
CA LEU A 97 -3.38 6.82 12.13
C LEU A 97 -4.10 8.14 12.38
N GLY A 98 -3.90 9.14 11.52
CA GLY A 98 -4.56 10.44 11.58
C GLY A 98 -6.08 10.40 11.49
N MET A 99 -6.65 9.31 10.96
CA MET A 99 -8.09 9.10 10.92
C MET A 99 -8.72 8.94 12.32
N VAL A 100 -7.90 8.80 13.38
CA VAL A 100 -8.37 8.90 14.77
C VAL A 100 -8.98 10.28 15.04
N ALA A 101 -8.47 11.32 14.38
CA ALA A 101 -8.99 12.68 14.45
C ALA A 101 -10.03 12.93 13.35
N HIS A 102 -9.65 12.80 12.08
CA HIS A 102 -10.54 13.05 10.93
C HIS A 102 -9.97 12.46 9.63
N ARG A 103 -10.80 12.23 8.59
CA ARG A 103 -10.34 11.72 7.27
C ARG A 103 -9.60 12.79 6.45
N GLU A 104 -10.03 14.03 6.58
CA GLU A 104 -9.39 15.16 5.90
C GLU A 104 -7.98 15.34 6.44
N ASN A 105 -6.99 15.44 5.54
CA ASN A 105 -5.59 15.63 5.91
C ASN A 105 -5.03 14.56 6.87
N HIS A 106 -5.63 13.37 6.95
CA HIS A 106 -5.21 12.34 7.91
C HIS A 106 -3.73 11.96 7.74
N HIS A 107 -3.18 11.92 6.53
CA HIS A 107 -1.75 11.70 6.27
C HIS A 107 -0.84 12.68 7.05
N LEU A 108 -1.23 13.96 7.18
CA LEU A 108 -0.50 14.97 7.97
C LEU A 108 -0.52 14.65 9.48
N PHE A 109 -1.66 14.15 9.99
CA PHE A 109 -1.81 13.77 11.40
C PHE A 109 -1.22 12.39 11.70
N SER A 110 -1.14 11.50 10.71
CA SER A 110 -0.54 10.16 10.85
C SER A 110 0.96 10.25 11.13
N VAL A 111 1.68 11.17 10.49
CA VAL A 111 3.13 11.35 10.65
C VAL A 111 3.54 11.55 12.13
N PRO A 112 3.04 12.56 12.88
CA PRO A 112 3.42 12.75 14.27
C PRO A 112 2.94 11.64 15.21
N LEU A 113 1.83 10.95 14.89
CA LEU A 113 1.37 9.79 15.66
C LEU A 113 2.29 8.58 15.45
N ALA A 114 2.67 8.31 14.19
CA ALA A 114 3.62 7.26 13.85
C ALA A 114 5.01 7.53 14.45
N ALA A 115 5.48 8.78 14.43
CA ALA A 115 6.76 9.16 15.02
C ALA A 115 6.85 8.86 16.53
N GLN A 116 5.72 8.87 17.25
CA GLN A 116 5.66 8.49 18.67
C GLN A 116 5.68 6.97 18.90
N LEU A 117 5.19 6.18 17.94
CA LEU A 117 5.11 4.72 18.04
C LEU A 117 6.37 4.03 17.53
N LEU A 118 7.02 4.59 16.50
CA LEU A 118 8.18 3.98 15.86
C LEU A 118 9.35 3.68 16.81
N PRO A 119 9.72 4.54 17.79
CA PRO A 119 10.81 4.24 18.71
C PRO A 119 10.64 2.91 19.46
N SER A 120 9.44 2.64 20.01
CA SER A 120 9.17 1.39 20.75
C SER A 120 9.03 0.19 19.82
N LEU A 121 8.48 0.37 18.62
CA LEU A 121 8.39 -0.69 17.62
C LEU A 121 9.78 -1.13 17.13
N LEU A 122 10.75 -0.22 17.04
CA LEU A 122 12.09 -0.47 16.49
C LEU A 122 13.18 -0.77 17.54
N GLU A 123 12.86 -0.61 18.83
CA GLU A 123 13.83 -0.73 19.94
C GLU A 123 14.60 -2.06 19.92
N GLY A 124 15.94 -2.02 20.00
CA GLY A 124 16.76 -3.25 20.03
C GLY A 124 16.81 -4.05 18.72
N ILE A 125 16.20 -3.57 17.63
CA ILE A 125 16.32 -4.14 16.28
C ILE A 125 17.38 -3.39 15.46
N TYR A 126 17.48 -2.08 15.70
CA TYR A 126 18.35 -1.16 14.97
C TYR A 126 19.12 -0.24 15.93
N GLU A 127 20.39 -0.02 15.61
CA GLU A 127 21.19 1.06 16.20
C GLU A 127 20.64 2.43 15.79
N ASP A 128 21.12 3.49 16.43
CA ASP A 128 20.52 4.83 16.32
C ASP A 128 20.47 5.35 14.87
N ARG A 129 21.52 5.09 14.08
CA ARG A 129 21.59 5.50 12.67
C ARG A 129 20.51 4.81 11.84
N GLU A 130 20.45 3.48 11.88
CA GLU A 130 19.49 2.68 11.13
C GLU A 130 18.06 2.98 11.57
N ARG A 131 17.85 3.20 12.88
CA ARG A 131 16.55 3.57 13.43
C ARG A 131 16.06 4.91 12.89
N ALA A 132 16.95 5.90 12.78
CA ALA A 132 16.64 7.19 12.18
C ALA A 132 16.24 7.05 10.71
N ILE A 133 16.96 6.22 9.94
CA ILE A 133 16.66 5.96 8.53
C ILE A 133 15.30 5.28 8.37
N ILE A 134 15.06 4.15 9.07
CA ILE A 134 13.77 3.44 9.01
C ILE A 134 12.62 4.36 9.39
N THR A 135 12.82 5.20 10.42
CA THR A 135 11.82 6.19 10.84
C THR A 135 11.54 7.19 9.71
N ALA A 136 12.56 7.82 9.14
CA ALA A 136 12.40 8.80 8.07
C ALA A 136 11.69 8.22 6.84
N GLU A 137 12.12 7.03 6.38
CA GLU A 137 11.54 6.35 5.23
C GLU A 137 10.09 5.91 5.48
N THR A 138 9.78 5.48 6.69
CA THR A 138 8.41 5.14 7.10
C THR A 138 7.52 6.39 7.13
N LEU A 139 7.98 7.48 7.74
CA LEU A 139 7.21 8.72 7.81
C LEU A 139 6.94 9.31 6.42
N HIS A 140 7.94 9.26 5.51
CA HIS A 140 7.75 9.65 4.12
C HIS A 140 6.71 8.76 3.41
N THR A 141 6.77 7.45 3.63
CA THR A 141 5.78 6.49 3.11
C THR A 141 4.36 6.83 3.58
N ILE A 142 4.20 7.15 4.86
CA ILE A 142 2.91 7.58 5.45
C ILE A 142 2.44 8.89 4.84
N TYR A 143 3.30 9.91 4.79
CA TYR A 143 2.92 11.22 4.27
C TYR A 143 2.50 11.17 2.81
N SER A 144 3.25 10.41 2.01
CA SER A 144 3.09 10.34 0.56
C SER A 144 2.22 9.15 0.10
N HIS A 145 1.36 8.59 0.94
CA HIS A 145 0.39 7.59 0.46
C HIS A 145 -0.84 8.24 -0.25
N GLU A 146 -1.10 9.53 -0.03
CA GLU A 146 -2.18 10.27 -0.70
C GLU A 146 -1.77 10.71 -2.12
N SER A 147 -2.70 10.66 -3.08
CA SER A 147 -2.40 10.78 -4.51
C SER A 147 -1.78 12.14 -4.91
N GLU A 148 -2.16 13.21 -4.22
CA GLU A 148 -1.72 14.59 -4.53
C GLU A 148 -0.30 14.89 -4.06
N ILE A 149 0.28 14.02 -3.23
CA ILE A 149 1.63 14.21 -2.69
C ILE A 149 2.66 13.58 -3.64
N PRO A 150 3.73 14.25 -4.06
CA PRO A 150 4.78 13.59 -4.84
C PRO A 150 5.49 12.49 -4.03
N GLN A 151 5.83 11.38 -4.68
CA GLN A 151 6.58 10.30 -4.04
C GLN A 151 8.07 10.38 -4.36
N LEU A 152 8.88 10.23 -3.32
CA LEU A 152 10.33 10.25 -3.43
C LEU A 152 10.96 8.85 -3.45
N THR A 153 10.24 7.81 -3.02
CA THR A 153 10.79 6.46 -2.86
C THR A 153 9.89 5.38 -3.47
N LEU A 154 10.51 4.26 -3.85
CA LEU A 154 9.81 3.09 -4.34
C LEU A 154 8.86 2.52 -3.27
N GLU A 155 9.32 2.48 -2.02
CA GLU A 155 8.62 2.00 -0.84
C GLU A 155 7.31 2.77 -0.62
N ALA A 156 7.34 4.10 -0.75
CA ALA A 156 6.14 4.93 -0.70
C ALA A 156 5.15 4.59 -1.83
N GLY A 157 5.66 4.33 -3.04
CA GLY A 157 4.85 3.88 -4.19
C GLY A 157 4.19 2.54 -3.95
N VAL A 158 4.93 1.60 -3.37
CA VAL A 158 4.40 0.29 -2.99
C VAL A 158 3.23 0.44 -2.02
N VAL A 159 3.37 1.22 -0.94
CA VAL A 159 2.29 1.38 0.06
C VAL A 159 1.09 2.12 -0.51
N ARG A 160 1.30 3.21 -1.27
CA ARG A 160 0.20 3.95 -1.93
C ARG A 160 -0.63 3.04 -2.83
N VAL A 161 0.02 2.26 -3.67
CA VAL A 161 -0.68 1.36 -4.60
C VAL A 161 -1.32 0.21 -3.83
N ALA A 162 -0.68 -0.30 -2.78
CA ALA A 162 -1.26 -1.34 -1.94
C ALA A 162 -2.55 -0.91 -1.23
N ASP A 163 -2.58 0.31 -0.70
CA ASP A 163 -3.78 0.97 -0.14
C ASP A 163 -4.91 0.99 -1.19
N ALA A 164 -4.61 1.50 -2.39
CA ALA A 164 -5.58 1.59 -3.47
C ALA A 164 -6.16 0.23 -3.91
N LEU A 165 -5.40 -0.87 -3.77
CA LEU A 165 -5.82 -2.22 -4.18
C LEU A 165 -6.78 -2.89 -3.18
N ASP A 166 -7.03 -2.28 -2.03
CA ASP A 166 -8.02 -2.74 -1.06
C ASP A 166 -9.46 -2.36 -1.44
N MET A 167 -9.88 -2.81 -2.63
CA MET A 167 -11.09 -2.35 -3.32
C MET A 167 -12.12 -3.45 -3.62
N LYS A 168 -11.96 -4.64 -3.06
CA LYS A 168 -12.88 -5.78 -3.31
C LYS A 168 -14.29 -5.48 -2.82
N GLU A 169 -15.32 -6.06 -3.44
CA GLU A 169 -16.73 -5.82 -3.12
C GLU A 169 -17.09 -5.94 -1.63
N GLY A 170 -16.44 -6.87 -0.91
CA GLY A 170 -16.64 -7.05 0.54
C GLY A 170 -16.37 -5.77 1.34
N ARG A 171 -15.54 -4.87 0.81
CA ARG A 171 -15.18 -3.58 1.41
C ARG A 171 -16.23 -2.51 1.18
N ALA A 172 -16.95 -2.58 0.06
CA ALA A 172 -18.02 -1.63 -0.29
C ALA A 172 -19.39 -2.05 0.25
N ARG A 173 -19.54 -3.29 0.72
CA ARG A 173 -20.84 -3.85 1.14
C ARG A 173 -21.50 -3.09 2.29
N ILE A 174 -20.75 -2.80 3.34
CA ILE A 174 -21.25 -2.08 4.53
C ILE A 174 -21.73 -0.67 4.17
N PRO A 175 -20.91 0.20 3.55
CA PRO A 175 -21.34 1.56 3.21
C PRO A 175 -22.50 1.57 2.21
N PHE A 176 -22.54 0.62 1.26
CA PHE A 176 -23.65 0.49 0.31
C PHE A 176 -24.99 0.15 1.00
N ILE A 177 -24.98 -0.82 1.92
CA ILE A 177 -26.19 -1.19 2.71
C ILE A 177 -26.61 -0.05 3.63
N ALA A 178 -25.66 0.70 4.18
CA ALA A 178 -25.90 1.88 5.02
C ALA A 178 -26.49 3.09 4.26
N GLY A 179 -26.84 2.93 2.98
CA GLY A 179 -27.56 3.93 2.19
C GLY A 179 -26.68 4.79 1.28
N LYS A 180 -25.35 4.58 1.28
CA LYS A 180 -24.43 5.29 0.39
C LYS A 180 -24.46 4.66 -1.01
N LYS A 181 -25.47 5.06 -1.80
CA LYS A 181 -25.72 4.58 -3.17
C LYS A 181 -25.15 5.54 -4.22
N ASP A 182 -23.89 5.91 -4.07
CA ASP A 182 -23.19 6.70 -5.08
C ASP A 182 -22.52 5.79 -6.14
N ILE A 183 -22.05 6.41 -7.23
CA ILE A 183 -21.38 5.69 -8.33
C ILE A 183 -20.11 4.98 -7.88
N HIS A 184 -19.43 5.49 -6.84
CA HIS A 184 -18.21 4.90 -6.31
C HIS A 184 -18.52 3.59 -5.59
N ALA A 185 -19.55 3.57 -4.73
CA ALA A 185 -20.01 2.40 -4.02
C ALA A 185 -20.51 1.32 -4.99
N LEU A 186 -21.29 1.70 -6.02
CA LEU A 186 -21.77 0.77 -7.05
C LEU A 186 -20.61 0.15 -7.85
N SER A 187 -19.63 0.96 -8.24
CA SER A 187 -18.46 0.51 -8.97
C SER A 187 -17.59 -0.44 -8.13
N ALA A 188 -17.38 -0.11 -6.84
CA ALA A 188 -16.62 -0.96 -5.92
C ALA A 188 -17.32 -2.30 -5.64
N MET A 189 -18.66 -2.33 -5.57
CA MET A 189 -19.43 -3.57 -5.48
C MET A 189 -19.28 -4.48 -6.71
N SER A 190 -18.81 -3.94 -7.84
CA SER A 190 -18.57 -4.72 -9.06
C SER A 190 -17.18 -5.36 -9.11
N ILE A 191 -16.27 -5.01 -8.19
CA ILE A 191 -14.94 -5.63 -8.09
C ILE A 191 -15.04 -6.96 -7.33
N ARG A 192 -14.98 -8.06 -8.09
CA ARG A 192 -15.05 -9.41 -7.53
C ARG A 192 -13.74 -9.83 -6.87
N ASP A 193 -12.62 -9.63 -7.57
CA ASP A 193 -11.32 -10.06 -7.09
C ASP A 193 -10.19 -9.21 -7.63
N VAL A 194 -9.11 -9.13 -6.84
CA VAL A 194 -7.88 -8.41 -7.16
C VAL A 194 -6.74 -9.38 -6.88
N LYS A 195 -5.93 -9.67 -7.91
CA LYS A 195 -4.78 -10.57 -7.80
C LYS A 195 -3.52 -9.88 -8.28
N ILE A 196 -2.47 -9.97 -7.47
CA ILE A 196 -1.11 -9.60 -7.88
C ILE A 196 -0.42 -10.85 -8.45
N ARG A 197 0.07 -10.73 -9.68
CA ARG A 197 0.83 -11.74 -10.41
C ARG A 197 2.21 -11.19 -10.79
N LYS A 198 3.08 -12.11 -11.19
CA LYS A 198 4.39 -11.83 -11.79
C LYS A 198 4.26 -12.02 -13.30
N SER A 199 4.99 -11.23 -14.07
CA SER A 199 5.16 -11.46 -15.50
C SER A 199 6.60 -11.20 -15.93
N LYS A 200 6.95 -11.64 -17.14
CA LYS A 200 8.26 -11.35 -17.73
C LYS A 200 8.40 -9.91 -18.24
N GLN A 201 7.29 -9.23 -18.50
CA GLN A 201 7.30 -7.88 -19.09
C GLN A 201 7.30 -6.79 -18.02
N LYS A 202 6.44 -6.93 -17.02
CA LYS A 202 6.34 -6.05 -15.86
C LYS A 202 6.40 -6.90 -14.58
N PRO A 203 7.20 -6.52 -13.58
CA PRO A 203 7.36 -7.31 -12.37
C PRO A 203 6.05 -7.44 -11.57
N VAL A 204 5.17 -6.45 -11.67
CA VAL A 204 3.88 -6.43 -10.97
C VAL A 204 2.75 -6.38 -11.99
N VAL A 205 1.92 -7.43 -12.03
CA VAL A 205 0.66 -7.43 -12.80
C VAL A 205 -0.51 -7.47 -11.84
N VAL A 206 -1.37 -6.48 -11.90
CA VAL A 206 -2.61 -6.39 -11.13
C VAL A 206 -3.77 -6.86 -12.02
N GLU A 207 -4.29 -8.04 -11.75
CA GLU A 207 -5.49 -8.58 -12.40
C GLU A 207 -6.71 -8.22 -11.56
N ILE A 208 -7.63 -7.45 -12.14
CA ILE A 208 -8.89 -7.03 -11.51
C ILE A 208 -10.04 -7.74 -12.25
N SER A 209 -10.69 -8.67 -11.56
CA SER A 209 -11.87 -9.37 -12.06
C SER A 209 -13.13 -8.66 -11.56
N MET A 210 -14.06 -8.37 -12.46
CA MET A 210 -15.29 -7.63 -12.19
C MET A 210 -16.52 -8.42 -12.62
N TYR A 211 -17.66 -8.20 -11.97
CA TYR A 211 -18.94 -8.80 -12.37
C TYR A 211 -19.55 -8.14 -13.60
N ASN A 212 -19.28 -6.84 -13.79
CA ASN A 212 -19.79 -6.05 -14.90
C ASN A 212 -18.87 -4.84 -15.12
N GLU A 213 -19.15 -4.09 -16.19
CA GLU A 213 -18.32 -2.98 -16.65
C GLU A 213 -18.26 -1.80 -15.68
N SER A 214 -19.23 -1.64 -14.77
CA SER A 214 -19.24 -0.49 -13.87
C SER A 214 -18.03 -0.46 -12.93
N GLY A 215 -17.37 -1.60 -12.68
CA GLY A 215 -16.13 -1.67 -11.90
C GLY A 215 -14.95 -0.92 -12.54
N ILE A 216 -14.99 -0.64 -13.85
CA ILE A 216 -13.91 0.08 -14.53
C ILE A 216 -13.68 1.48 -13.93
N PHE A 217 -14.73 2.09 -13.39
CA PHE A 217 -14.63 3.41 -12.78
C PHE A 217 -13.70 3.42 -11.55
N GLN A 218 -13.70 2.37 -10.71
CA GLN A 218 -12.70 2.22 -9.64
C GLN A 218 -11.28 2.09 -10.19
N VAL A 219 -11.11 1.31 -11.27
CA VAL A 219 -9.79 1.12 -11.89
C VAL A 219 -9.24 2.44 -12.44
N ASP A 220 -10.07 3.21 -13.14
CA ASP A 220 -9.63 4.44 -13.82
C ASP A 220 -9.55 5.65 -12.88
N GLN A 221 -10.49 5.81 -11.95
CA GLN A 221 -10.55 7.00 -11.10
C GLN A 221 -9.75 6.88 -9.82
N LEU A 222 -9.56 5.66 -9.29
CA LEU A 222 -8.86 5.44 -8.03
C LEU A 222 -7.46 4.85 -8.29
N LEU A 223 -7.37 3.67 -8.90
CA LEU A 223 -6.09 2.97 -9.04
C LEU A 223 -5.13 3.69 -9.99
N ARG A 224 -5.61 4.11 -11.18
CA ARG A 224 -4.77 4.81 -12.15
C ARG A 224 -4.14 6.08 -11.56
N LYS A 225 -4.89 6.85 -10.77
CA LYS A 225 -4.38 8.05 -10.09
C LYS A 225 -3.39 7.72 -8.98
N LYS A 226 -3.61 6.63 -8.24
CA LYS A 226 -2.69 6.16 -7.19
C LYS A 226 -1.39 5.59 -7.76
N ILE A 227 -1.36 5.13 -9.01
CA ILE A 227 -0.14 4.67 -9.69
C ILE A 227 0.59 5.80 -10.42
N ALA A 228 -0.14 6.72 -11.05
CA ALA A 228 0.46 7.80 -11.83
C ALA A 228 1.39 8.67 -10.97
N GLY A 229 2.57 8.99 -11.49
CA GLY A 229 3.57 9.81 -10.81
C GLY A 229 4.32 9.09 -9.67
N THR A 230 4.08 7.79 -9.46
CA THR A 230 4.84 6.98 -8.50
C THR A 230 6.11 6.42 -9.12
N LYS A 231 7.11 6.12 -8.30
CA LYS A 231 8.29 5.34 -8.74
C LYS A 231 7.94 3.90 -9.13
N LEU A 232 6.72 3.45 -8.83
CA LEU A 232 6.19 2.14 -9.22
C LEU A 232 5.58 2.13 -10.63
N GLU A 233 5.28 3.30 -11.20
CA GLU A 233 4.51 3.43 -12.45
C GLU A 233 5.08 2.55 -13.56
N GLY A 234 6.37 2.67 -13.85
CA GLY A 234 7.05 1.91 -14.91
C GLY A 234 7.16 0.39 -14.66
N PHE A 235 6.73 -0.11 -13.51
CA PHE A 235 6.88 -1.51 -13.10
C PHE A 235 5.56 -2.27 -12.98
N ILE A 236 4.42 -1.58 -13.20
CA ILE A 236 3.10 -2.15 -12.99
C ILE A 236 2.28 -2.22 -14.28
N GLU A 237 1.61 -3.35 -14.49
CA GLU A 237 0.58 -3.54 -15.51
C GLU A 237 -0.77 -3.76 -14.81
N VAL A 238 -1.82 -3.09 -15.28
CA VAL A 238 -3.18 -3.28 -14.79
C VAL A 238 -4.01 -3.94 -15.88
N VAL A 239 -4.62 -5.08 -15.53
CA VAL A 239 -5.51 -5.86 -16.41
C VAL A 239 -6.89 -5.93 -15.77
N ALA A 240 -7.83 -5.19 -16.33
CA ALA A 240 -9.22 -5.16 -15.89
C ALA A 240 -10.09 -6.02 -16.81
N GLN A 241 -10.78 -7.02 -16.24
CA GLN A 241 -11.58 -7.99 -16.98
C GLN A 241 -12.94 -8.22 -16.33
N VAL A 242 -13.98 -8.38 -17.15
CA VAL A 242 -15.30 -8.85 -16.71
C VAL A 242 -15.35 -10.35 -16.86
N GLU A 243 -15.75 -11.03 -15.79
CA GLU A 243 -15.92 -12.47 -15.78
C GLU A 243 -17.39 -12.84 -15.59
N ASN A 244 -18.03 -13.30 -16.67
CA ASN A 244 -19.35 -13.90 -16.65
C ASN A 244 -19.21 -15.43 -16.64
N GLN A 245 -20.24 -16.16 -16.20
CA GLN A 245 -20.22 -17.62 -15.97
C GLN A 245 -19.73 -18.48 -17.16
N GLN A 246 -19.60 -17.92 -18.36
CA GLN A 246 -19.13 -18.64 -19.56
C GLN A 246 -18.02 -17.91 -20.36
N ARG A 247 -17.65 -16.66 -20.03
CA ARG A 247 -16.67 -15.88 -20.80
C ARG A 247 -15.90 -14.89 -19.93
N LYS A 248 -14.59 -14.75 -20.21
CA LYS A 248 -13.76 -13.64 -19.72
C LYS A 248 -13.58 -12.62 -20.85
N THR A 249 -13.92 -11.37 -20.58
CA THR A 249 -13.73 -10.26 -21.52
C THR A 249 -12.80 -9.24 -20.88
N VAL A 250 -11.63 -9.01 -21.48
CA VAL A 250 -10.75 -7.92 -21.05
C VAL A 250 -11.37 -6.61 -21.50
N LEU A 251 -11.68 -5.73 -20.54
CA LEU A 251 -12.24 -4.42 -20.83
C LEU A 251 -11.15 -3.37 -21.04
N SER A 252 -10.10 -3.46 -20.24
CA SER A 252 -9.00 -2.51 -20.27
C SER A 252 -7.72 -3.23 -19.91
N ARG A 253 -6.68 -2.97 -20.69
CA ARG A 253 -5.30 -3.30 -20.35
C ARG A 253 -4.52 -2.03 -20.56
N TYR A 254 -3.87 -1.57 -19.51
CA TYR A 254 -2.95 -0.46 -19.64
C TYR A 254 -1.69 -0.72 -18.84
N THR A 255 -0.61 -0.27 -19.43
CA THR A 255 0.68 -0.14 -18.79
C THR A 255 0.88 1.34 -18.55
N LEU A 256 1.19 1.71 -17.32
CA LEU A 256 1.63 3.07 -17.01
C LEU A 256 3.16 3.07 -17.08
N GLY A 257 3.74 4.17 -17.60
CA GLY A 257 5.19 4.32 -17.78
C GLY A 257 5.88 3.32 -18.71
N THR A 258 7.01 3.76 -19.26
CA THR A 258 8.04 2.84 -19.79
C THR A 258 8.89 2.32 -18.62
N LEU A 259 9.47 1.12 -18.75
CA LEU A 259 10.49 0.71 -17.77
C LEU A 259 11.60 1.77 -17.79
N PRO A 260 12.10 2.25 -16.64
CA PRO A 260 13.29 3.08 -16.64
C PRO A 260 14.42 2.28 -17.31
N GLU A 261 15.08 2.88 -18.30
CA GLU A 261 16.29 2.31 -18.89
C GLU A 261 17.30 2.05 -17.76
N SER A 262 17.92 0.87 -17.75
CA SER A 262 19.01 0.59 -16.82
C SER A 262 20.02 1.73 -16.91
N PRO A 263 20.40 2.38 -15.80
CA PRO A 263 21.37 3.47 -15.88
C PRO A 263 22.65 2.88 -16.44
N THR A 264 23.02 3.31 -17.65
CA THR A 264 24.38 3.18 -18.13
C THR A 264 25.28 3.78 -17.05
N ALA A 265 26.24 2.99 -16.59
CA ALA A 265 27.22 3.41 -15.62
C ALA A 265 27.99 4.61 -16.17
N GLU A 266 27.62 5.82 -15.74
CA GLU A 266 28.46 7.03 -15.70
C GLU A 266 27.60 8.20 -15.21
N VAL A 267 27.50 8.37 -13.89
CA VAL A 267 27.41 9.70 -13.31
C VAL A 267 28.49 9.79 -12.26
N ILE A 268 29.60 10.35 -12.70
CA ILE A 268 30.75 10.74 -11.88
C ILE A 268 30.28 11.74 -10.83
N VAL A 269 30.61 11.43 -9.58
CA VAL A 269 30.50 12.26 -8.39
C VAL A 269 31.03 13.67 -8.61
N GLN A 270 30.20 14.68 -8.34
CA GLN A 270 30.58 16.04 -7.89
C GLN A 270 29.40 16.55 -7.05
N LYS A 271 29.48 17.01 -5.81
CA LYS A 271 30.54 17.39 -4.87
C LYS A 271 30.00 17.14 -3.46
#